data_AF-A0A7R9CF04-F1
#
_entry.id   AF-A0A7R9CF04-F1
#
_cell.length_a   1.000
_cell.length_b   1.000
_cell.length_c   1.000
_cell.angle_alpha   90.00
_cell.angle_beta   90.00
_cell.angle_gamma   90.00
#
_symmetry.space_group_name_H-M   'P 1'
#
loop_
_entity.id
_entity.type
_entity.pdbx_description
1 polymer ?
#
loop_
_entity_poly.entity_id
_entity_poly.type
_entity_poly.pdbx_seq_one_letter_code
_entity_poly.pdbx_strand_id
1 'polypeptide(L)'
;MPRWCCCSCYCYNVSDRRDLQGNPRNKVALRPGHSLMDWVRLGQSGKDLTGVKGILQDVTVAQLAKHNKRHDAWLAIRGRVYNVSHYMDFHPGGEEELMRGVGKDATDLFNQVHAWVNFESLLQKCLVGRLRKNESSKVDLGVLLFGSKKSNTRAKQVPVLPGPTVAEDSKPKGRVPVPMNWFQKQDSVSVMYYTKETCPAVEVRLVDDRDLSVYVRLGDTDTLLSHLSLEEEVSWPCTVSTNNDTGKIELQLVKKLPKLWARLGAECSDNGMLHSNTDVFAPFSEYSVAGVTPVTHNTKLLVLRRRDCAYRTVPIGHHVRVRSNIQGMAVSRSYTPVVPALCPSFVPPEWQPDALCLMVKEYPTGALTPWLCSLSPGDTVELSGPEGSFSTKLLAEMTRLYLVAAGTGLTPMLTLIAWALGVKGCRSLKISLIFFNRDEKDRLWAEQLEKLDQENERFTVTHVLSEASEDWVGRRGHIDRFLLQELLPDISSDPTQFVCLCGPTAFTELARKY
;
A
#
# COMPACT_ATOMS: atom_id res chain seq x y z
N MET A 1 -20.97 -17.46 -8.65
CA MET A 1 -20.12 -16.72 -9.60
C MET A 1 -19.09 -15.91 -8.81
N PRO A 2 -17.79 -16.27 -8.82
CA PRO A 2 -16.86 -15.71 -7.86
C PRO A 2 -16.22 -14.41 -8.40
N ARG A 3 -16.26 -13.34 -7.59
CA ARG A 3 -15.51 -12.09 -7.83
C ARG A 3 -14.25 -12.11 -6.96
N TRP A 4 -13.10 -11.90 -7.59
CA TRP A 4 -11.76 -11.97 -7.02
C TRP A 4 -11.12 -10.58 -7.01
N CYS A 5 -10.63 -10.14 -5.86
CA CYS A 5 -9.41 -9.35 -5.61
C CYS A 5 -9.49 -8.87 -4.16
N CYS A 6 -8.76 -9.52 -3.25
CA CYS A 6 -8.55 -9.03 -1.90
C CYS A 6 -7.08 -9.29 -1.56
N CYS A 7 -6.21 -8.32 -1.82
CA CYS A 7 -4.83 -8.36 -1.33
C CYS A 7 -4.85 -7.94 0.14
N SER A 8 -5.07 -8.90 1.02
CA SER A 8 -4.70 -8.77 2.42
C SER A 8 -3.98 -10.06 2.79
N CYS A 9 -2.69 -9.96 3.11
CA CYS A 9 -2.00 -11.01 3.85
C CYS A 9 -2.51 -10.95 5.28
N TYR A 10 -3.13 -12.04 5.73
CA TYR A 10 -3.40 -12.20 7.14
C TYR A 10 -2.22 -12.93 7.78
N CYS A 11 -1.77 -12.41 8.92
CA CYS A 11 -0.64 -12.91 9.68
C CYS A 11 -1.11 -13.26 11.08
N TYR A 12 -0.81 -14.48 11.54
CA TYR A 12 -1.29 -15.00 12.82
C TYR A 12 -0.12 -15.50 13.66
N ASN A 13 -0.06 -15.05 14.92
CA ASN A 13 0.74 -15.67 15.96
C ASN A 13 -0.18 -16.60 16.75
N VAL A 14 0.23 -17.87 16.91
CA VAL A 14 -0.57 -18.97 17.50
C VAL A 14 -0.94 -18.70 18.97
N SER A 15 -0.40 -17.65 19.59
CA SER A 15 -0.61 -17.29 21.01
C SER A 15 -1.74 -16.28 21.31
N ASP A 16 -2.28 -15.52 20.35
CA ASP A 16 -3.31 -14.49 20.64
C ASP A 16 -4.74 -15.02 20.36
N ARG A 17 -5.30 -15.77 21.33
CA ARG A 17 -6.73 -16.11 21.34
C ARG A 17 -7.54 -14.93 21.90
N ARG A 18 -8.06 -14.09 21.02
CA ARG A 18 -9.20 -13.20 21.33
C ARG A 18 -10.34 -13.47 20.36
N ASP A 19 -11.43 -14.03 20.90
CA ASP A 19 -12.69 -14.26 20.20
C ASP A 19 -13.29 -12.93 19.76
N LEU A 20 -13.09 -12.58 18.49
CA LEU A 20 -13.88 -11.56 17.81
C LEU A 20 -14.98 -12.27 17.02
N GLN A 21 -16.15 -12.41 17.64
CA GLN A 21 -17.38 -12.79 16.96
C GLN A 21 -17.82 -11.66 16.02
N GLY A 22 -17.35 -11.69 14.78
CA GLY A 22 -17.91 -10.94 13.66
C GLY A 22 -18.45 -11.92 12.62
N ASN A 23 -19.77 -12.01 12.49
CA ASN A 23 -20.48 -12.95 11.63
C ASN A 23 -20.25 -12.66 10.12
N PRO A 24 -19.66 -13.57 9.32
CA PRO A 24 -19.28 -13.33 7.93
C PRO A 24 -20.27 -14.00 6.95
N ARG A 25 -21.50 -13.51 6.84
CA ARG A 25 -22.47 -13.96 5.81
C ARG A 25 -23.47 -12.88 5.46
N ASN A 26 -23.28 -12.23 4.30
CA ASN A 26 -24.33 -11.83 3.35
C ASN A 26 -23.74 -10.95 2.23
N LYS A 27 -23.22 -11.57 1.16
CA LYS A 27 -23.11 -10.88 -0.13
C LYS A 27 -24.31 -11.31 -0.96
N VAL A 28 -25.25 -10.40 -1.14
CA VAL A 28 -26.44 -10.64 -1.96
C VAL A 28 -26.02 -10.66 -3.43
N ALA A 29 -26.43 -11.70 -4.17
CA ALA A 29 -26.24 -11.73 -5.62
C ALA A 29 -27.00 -10.54 -6.23
N LEU A 30 -26.26 -9.60 -6.82
CA LEU A 30 -26.86 -8.44 -7.48
C LEU A 30 -27.68 -8.92 -8.67
N ARG A 31 -28.86 -8.33 -8.87
CA ARG A 31 -29.71 -8.64 -10.01
C ARG A 31 -28.97 -8.31 -11.33
N PRO A 32 -29.25 -9.01 -12.44
CA PRO A 32 -28.74 -8.61 -13.75
C PRO A 32 -28.95 -7.10 -13.99
N GLY A 33 -27.95 -6.41 -14.52
CA GLY A 33 -27.98 -4.95 -14.72
C GLY A 33 -27.66 -4.11 -13.47
N HIS A 34 -27.14 -4.70 -12.39
CA HIS A 34 -26.72 -3.97 -11.18
C HIS A 34 -25.24 -4.20 -10.84
N SER A 35 -24.41 -4.45 -11.84
CA SER A 35 -22.95 -4.48 -11.67
C SER A 35 -22.39 -3.08 -11.38
N LEU A 36 -21.11 -3.01 -10.99
CA LEU A 36 -20.42 -1.73 -10.84
C LEU A 36 -20.43 -0.94 -12.16
N MET A 37 -20.32 -1.61 -13.31
CA MET A 37 -20.39 -0.95 -14.62
C MET A 37 -21.79 -0.41 -14.92
N ASP A 38 -22.83 -1.11 -14.46
CA ASP A 38 -24.21 -0.61 -14.56
C ASP A 38 -24.42 0.64 -13.70
N TRP A 39 -23.83 0.66 -12.50
CA TRP A 39 -23.82 1.84 -11.64
C TRP A 39 -23.12 3.03 -12.30
N VAL A 40 -21.95 2.80 -12.94
CA VAL A 40 -21.24 3.83 -13.71
C VAL A 40 -22.15 4.42 -14.78
N ARG A 41 -22.81 3.56 -15.57
CA ARG A 41 -23.74 3.97 -16.63
C ARG A 41 -24.90 4.77 -16.08
N LEU A 42 -25.48 4.35 -14.95
CA LEU A 42 -26.56 5.10 -14.29
C LEU A 42 -26.09 6.49 -13.83
N GLY A 43 -24.89 6.60 -13.25
CA GLY A 43 -24.30 7.88 -12.85
C GLY A 43 -24.00 8.84 -14.01
N GLN A 44 -23.90 8.33 -15.24
CA GLN A 44 -23.68 9.10 -16.46
C GLN A 44 -24.97 9.41 -17.24
N SER A 45 -26.10 8.85 -16.83
CA SER A 45 -27.40 9.02 -17.51
C SER A 45 -28.00 10.43 -17.42
N GLY A 46 -27.41 11.34 -16.64
CA GLY A 46 -27.96 12.66 -16.36
C GLY A 46 -29.09 12.67 -15.32
N LYS A 47 -29.49 11.49 -14.79
CA LYS A 47 -30.45 11.38 -13.69
C LYS A 47 -29.88 12.01 -12.42
N ASP A 48 -30.69 12.81 -11.73
CA ASP A 48 -30.32 13.36 -10.41
C ASP A 48 -30.33 12.24 -9.35
N LEU A 49 -29.14 11.80 -8.95
CA LEU A 49 -28.96 10.78 -7.92
C LEU A 49 -28.85 11.39 -6.50
N THR A 50 -28.67 12.72 -6.41
CA THR A 50 -28.55 13.43 -5.13
C THR A 50 -29.92 13.70 -4.51
N GLY A 51 -30.96 13.88 -5.34
CA GLY A 51 -32.29 14.30 -4.92
C GLY A 51 -32.37 15.78 -4.49
N VAL A 52 -31.28 16.54 -4.66
CA VAL A 52 -31.17 17.95 -4.27
C VAL A 52 -30.80 18.84 -5.46
N LYS A 53 -30.99 18.36 -6.69
CA LYS A 53 -30.76 19.09 -7.94
C LYS A 53 -29.35 19.71 -8.05
N GLY A 54 -28.36 19.02 -7.48
CA GLY A 54 -26.96 19.44 -7.51
C GLY A 54 -26.58 20.60 -6.58
N ILE A 55 -27.49 21.06 -5.71
CA ILE A 55 -27.18 22.08 -4.70
C ILE A 55 -26.63 21.39 -3.45
N LEU A 56 -25.37 21.66 -3.12
CA LEU A 56 -24.75 21.14 -1.90
C LEU A 56 -25.41 21.76 -0.66
N GLN A 57 -25.81 20.92 0.29
CA GLN A 57 -26.49 21.34 1.51
C GLN A 57 -25.64 21.10 2.76
N ASP A 58 -25.73 22.00 3.74
CA ASP A 58 -25.29 21.72 5.09
C ASP A 58 -26.40 20.98 5.83
N VAL A 59 -26.18 19.69 6.09
CA VAL A 59 -27.15 18.78 6.69
C VAL A 59 -26.81 18.62 8.15
N THR A 60 -27.74 18.95 9.04
CA THR A 60 -27.60 18.67 10.48
C THR A 60 -27.81 17.19 10.79
N VAL A 61 -27.29 16.71 11.92
CA VAL A 61 -27.54 15.32 12.38
C VAL A 61 -29.04 15.02 12.50
N ALA A 62 -29.85 16.01 12.94
CA ALA A 62 -31.31 15.86 13.05
C ALA A 62 -32.01 15.78 11.68
N GLN A 63 -31.50 16.49 10.66
CA GLN A 63 -32.01 16.36 9.29
C GLN A 63 -31.61 15.00 8.70
N LEU A 64 -30.36 14.58 8.87
CA LEU A 64 -29.88 13.28 8.40
C LEU A 64 -30.75 12.14 8.94
N ALA A 65 -31.14 12.19 10.21
CA ALA A 65 -32.00 11.18 10.86
C ALA A 65 -33.40 11.03 10.25
N LYS A 66 -33.90 12.02 9.51
CA LYS A 66 -35.20 11.95 8.82
C LYS A 66 -35.15 11.07 7.57
N HIS A 67 -33.99 11.02 6.90
CA HIS A 67 -33.77 10.28 5.66
C HIS A 67 -33.35 8.85 5.95
N ASN A 68 -34.29 8.06 6.50
CA ASN A 68 -34.04 6.74 7.05
C ASN A 68 -34.78 5.58 6.35
N LYS A 69 -35.28 5.80 5.13
CA LYS A 69 -36.09 4.82 4.38
C LYS A 69 -35.38 4.38 3.11
N ARG A 70 -35.68 3.19 2.58
CA ARG A 70 -35.06 2.64 1.36
C ARG A 70 -35.02 3.64 0.17
N HIS A 71 -36.13 4.33 -0.07
CA HIS A 71 -36.28 5.28 -1.18
C HIS A 71 -35.92 6.73 -0.79
N ASP A 72 -35.56 6.94 0.47
CA ASP A 72 -35.11 8.21 1.02
C ASP A 72 -34.02 7.93 2.07
N ALA A 73 -32.89 7.41 1.56
CA ALA A 73 -31.82 6.83 2.35
C ALA A 73 -30.58 7.72 2.28
N TRP A 74 -30.35 8.52 3.32
CA TRP A 74 -29.12 9.30 3.43
C TRP A 74 -28.23 8.72 4.51
N LEU A 75 -26.92 8.78 4.31
CA LEU A 75 -25.93 8.43 5.33
C LEU A 75 -24.77 9.39 5.26
N ALA A 76 -24.05 9.54 6.37
CA ALA A 76 -22.81 10.32 6.38
C ALA A 76 -21.58 9.40 6.50
N ILE A 77 -20.53 9.72 5.75
CA ILE A 77 -19.22 9.07 5.85
C ILE A 77 -18.16 10.18 5.82
N ARG A 78 -17.33 10.22 6.87
CA ARG A 78 -16.23 11.17 7.06
C ARG A 78 -16.69 12.63 6.86
N GLY A 79 -17.82 12.99 7.48
CA GLY A 79 -18.37 14.34 7.47
C GLY A 79 -19.09 14.77 6.18
N ARG A 80 -19.27 13.87 5.20
CA ARG A 80 -20.04 14.13 3.97
C ARG A 80 -21.31 13.28 3.93
N VAL A 81 -22.42 13.87 3.49
CA VAL A 81 -23.73 13.21 3.39
C VAL A 81 -23.99 12.76 1.96
N TYR A 82 -24.41 11.52 1.78
CA TYR A 82 -24.72 10.91 0.50
C TYR A 82 -26.15 10.38 0.48
N ASN A 83 -26.88 10.61 -0.62
CA ASN A 83 -28.18 9.99 -0.89
C ASN A 83 -27.96 8.65 -1.60
N VAL A 84 -28.00 7.56 -0.85
CA VAL A 84 -27.72 6.21 -1.36
C VAL A 84 -28.97 5.47 -1.85
N SER A 85 -30.13 6.14 -1.94
CA SER A 85 -31.41 5.53 -2.34
C SER A 85 -31.31 4.78 -3.68
N HIS A 86 -30.60 5.35 -4.65
CA HIS A 86 -30.39 4.74 -5.96
C HIS A 86 -29.30 3.65 -5.97
N TYR A 87 -28.45 3.62 -4.95
CA TYR A 87 -27.32 2.70 -4.84
C TYR A 87 -27.68 1.39 -4.11
N MET A 88 -28.84 1.33 -3.46
CA MET A 88 -29.31 0.16 -2.68
C MET A 88 -29.18 -1.15 -3.45
N ASP A 89 -29.67 -1.16 -4.70
CA ASP A 89 -29.67 -2.36 -5.55
C ASP A 89 -28.31 -2.68 -6.16
N PHE A 90 -27.33 -1.77 -6.06
CA PHE A 90 -25.96 -1.91 -6.56
C PHE A 90 -24.96 -2.25 -5.45
N HIS A 91 -25.36 -2.18 -4.17
CA HIS A 91 -24.49 -2.43 -3.04
C HIS A 91 -24.14 -3.93 -2.93
N PRO A 92 -22.84 -4.32 -3.03
CA PRO A 92 -22.46 -5.74 -3.03
C PRO A 92 -22.70 -6.48 -1.71
N GLY A 93 -22.87 -5.75 -0.59
CA GLY A 93 -23.26 -6.30 0.71
C GLY A 93 -24.77 -6.47 0.89
N GLY A 94 -25.57 -6.11 -0.13
CA GLY A 94 -27.02 -6.09 -0.06
C GLY A 94 -27.57 -4.82 0.60
N GLU A 95 -28.88 -4.62 0.44
CA GLU A 95 -29.62 -3.48 0.97
C GLU A 95 -29.58 -3.43 2.50
N GLU A 96 -29.72 -4.59 3.16
CA GLU A 96 -29.78 -4.70 4.62
C GLU A 96 -28.53 -4.12 5.30
N GLU A 97 -27.35 -4.42 4.77
CA GLU A 97 -26.08 -3.91 5.29
C GLU A 97 -25.96 -2.39 5.11
N LEU A 98 -26.42 -1.86 3.98
CA LEU A 98 -26.38 -0.42 3.74
C LEU A 98 -27.38 0.33 4.64
N MET A 99 -28.57 -0.24 4.83
CA MET A 99 -29.61 0.30 5.70
C MET A 99 -29.19 0.41 7.16
N ARG A 100 -28.21 -0.40 7.63
CA ARG A 100 -27.64 -0.27 8.98
C ARG A 100 -26.98 1.09 9.22
N GLY A 101 -26.50 1.77 8.18
CA GLY A 101 -25.83 3.07 8.26
C GLY A 101 -26.74 4.26 7.91
N VAL A 102 -27.91 4.00 7.34
CA VAL A 102 -28.86 5.02 6.86
C VAL A 102 -29.48 5.79 8.04
N GLY A 103 -29.65 7.10 7.85
CA GLY A 103 -30.13 8.05 8.86
C GLY A 103 -29.08 8.54 9.86
N LYS A 104 -27.80 8.18 9.72
CA LYS A 104 -26.76 8.53 10.69
C LYS A 104 -25.36 8.68 10.09
N ASP A 105 -24.42 9.09 10.94
CA ASP A 105 -22.99 9.03 10.64
C ASP A 105 -22.52 7.57 10.71
N ALA A 106 -22.29 6.98 9.54
CA ALA A 106 -21.90 5.60 9.34
C ALA A 106 -20.38 5.45 9.20
N THR A 107 -19.58 6.47 9.53
CA THR A 107 -18.11 6.45 9.36
C THR A 107 -17.46 5.24 10.03
N ASP A 108 -17.82 4.94 11.29
CA ASP A 108 -17.22 3.82 12.02
C ASP A 108 -17.65 2.48 11.46
N LEU A 109 -18.93 2.33 11.12
CA LEU A 109 -19.47 1.13 10.46
C LEU A 109 -18.78 0.90 9.11
N PHE A 110 -18.56 1.96 8.35
CA PHE A 110 -17.86 1.92 7.07
C PHE A 110 -16.40 1.51 7.25
N ASN A 111 -15.68 2.09 8.22
CA ASN A 111 -14.28 1.75 8.46
C ASN A 111 -14.09 0.29 8.92
N GLN A 112 -15.07 -0.28 9.64
CA GLN A 112 -14.99 -1.68 10.07
C GLN A 112 -15.13 -2.68 8.92
N VAL A 113 -15.97 -2.38 7.93
CA VAL A 113 -16.36 -3.36 6.88
C VAL A 113 -15.76 -3.02 5.51
N HIS A 114 -15.57 -1.72 5.23
CA HIS A 114 -15.30 -1.18 3.89
C HIS A 114 -14.19 -0.13 3.86
N ALA A 115 -13.29 -0.08 4.85
CA ALA A 115 -12.21 0.91 4.92
C ALA A 115 -11.41 1.10 3.61
N TRP A 116 -11.29 0.04 2.83
CA TRP A 116 -10.51 -0.04 1.59
C TRP A 116 -11.30 0.32 0.32
N VAL A 117 -12.60 0.58 0.44
CA VAL A 117 -13.46 0.97 -0.68
C VAL A 117 -13.35 2.47 -0.89
N ASN A 118 -13.05 2.89 -2.12
CA ASN A 118 -13.09 4.31 -2.51
C ASN A 118 -14.55 4.77 -2.68
N PHE A 119 -15.23 4.99 -1.55
CA PHE A 119 -16.62 5.45 -1.51
C PHE A 119 -16.78 6.85 -2.09
N GLU A 120 -15.76 7.71 -2.02
CA GLU A 120 -15.83 9.08 -2.54
C GLU A 120 -16.02 9.10 -4.05
N SER A 121 -15.30 8.24 -4.79
CA SER A 121 -15.50 8.11 -6.24
C SER A 121 -16.79 7.35 -6.57
N LEU A 122 -17.13 6.32 -5.79
CA LEU A 122 -18.29 5.48 -6.03
C LEU A 122 -19.61 6.22 -5.83
N LEU A 123 -19.70 7.02 -4.76
CA LEU A 123 -20.89 7.78 -4.35
C LEU A 123 -20.78 9.26 -4.72
N GLN A 124 -19.80 9.65 -5.55
CA GLN A 124 -19.58 11.05 -5.93
C GLN A 124 -20.86 11.73 -6.45
N LYS A 125 -21.62 11.01 -7.30
CA LYS A 125 -22.87 11.49 -7.90
C LYS A 125 -24.06 11.49 -6.93
N CYS A 126 -23.89 10.90 -5.75
CA CYS A 126 -24.88 10.85 -4.67
C CYS A 126 -24.63 11.91 -3.60
N LEU A 127 -23.58 12.73 -3.71
CA LEU A 127 -23.19 13.69 -2.69
C LEU A 127 -24.28 14.75 -2.50
N VAL A 128 -24.84 14.81 -1.29
CA VAL A 128 -25.82 15.82 -0.87
C VAL A 128 -25.13 17.04 -0.29
N GLY A 129 -24.05 16.84 0.49
CA GLY A 129 -23.30 17.95 1.07
C GLY A 129 -22.56 17.59 2.37
N ARG A 130 -22.44 18.53 3.30
CA ARG A 130 -21.61 18.40 4.52
C ARG A 130 -22.48 18.14 5.76
N LEU A 131 -22.00 17.30 6.67
CA LEU A 131 -22.65 17.04 7.95
C LEU A 131 -22.24 18.11 8.98
N ARG A 132 -23.20 18.87 9.52
CA ARG A 132 -22.99 19.84 10.59
C ARG A 132 -23.33 19.23 11.94
N LYS A 133 -22.35 19.17 12.84
CA LYS A 133 -22.58 18.91 14.27
C LYS A 133 -22.96 20.25 14.93
N ASN A 134 -24.07 20.28 15.67
CA ASN A 134 -24.52 21.51 16.32
C ASN A 134 -23.52 21.92 17.41
N GLU A 135 -22.78 23.01 17.18
CA GLU A 135 -22.40 23.93 18.24
C GLU A 135 -22.64 25.36 17.76
N SER A 136 -23.34 26.14 18.59
CA SER A 136 -23.50 27.57 18.44
C SER A 136 -22.18 28.27 18.71
N SER A 137 -21.65 28.99 17.72
CA SER A 137 -21.01 30.31 17.88
C SER A 137 -20.85 30.93 16.50
N LYS A 138 -21.45 32.10 16.29
CA LYS A 138 -21.27 32.92 15.10
C LYS A 138 -19.78 33.24 14.93
N VAL A 139 -19.25 33.09 13.71
CA VAL A 139 -18.13 33.90 13.27
C VAL A 139 -18.62 34.67 12.06
N ASP A 140 -18.59 35.99 12.21
CA ASP A 140 -19.04 36.97 11.24
C ASP A 140 -18.22 36.85 9.95
N LEU A 141 -18.92 36.77 8.83
CA LEU A 141 -18.35 36.67 7.51
C LEU A 141 -17.99 38.09 7.05
N GLY A 142 -16.88 38.64 7.54
CA GLY A 142 -16.59 40.05 7.24
C GLY A 142 -15.25 40.61 7.70
N VAL A 143 -14.11 40.01 7.33
CA VAL A 143 -12.87 40.77 7.06
C VAL A 143 -12.01 40.02 6.02
N LEU A 144 -12.40 40.11 4.75
CA LEU A 144 -11.43 40.27 3.67
C LEU A 144 -11.76 41.63 3.07
N LEU A 145 -10.72 42.46 2.89
CA LEU A 145 -10.64 43.71 2.12
C LEU A 145 -10.44 45.02 2.93
N PHE A 146 -9.24 45.57 2.74
CA PHE A 146 -8.78 46.97 2.87
C PHE A 146 -8.71 47.67 4.24
N GLY A 147 -7.56 48.32 4.46
CA GLY A 147 -7.55 49.71 4.95
C GLY A 147 -6.68 50.01 6.16
N SER A 148 -5.59 50.72 5.94
CA SER A 148 -4.73 51.36 6.94
C SER A 148 -5.48 52.21 7.98
N LYS A 149 -4.97 52.31 9.22
CA LYS A 149 -4.31 53.52 9.75
C LYS A 149 -3.89 53.36 11.23
N LYS A 150 -2.87 54.17 11.54
CA LYS A 150 -2.10 54.36 12.78
C LYS A 150 -2.95 54.65 14.03
N SER A 151 -2.46 54.25 15.20
CA SER A 151 -2.37 55.14 16.38
C SER A 151 -1.42 54.61 17.45
N ASN A 152 -0.62 55.54 17.98
CA ASN A 152 0.27 55.45 19.15
C ASN A 152 -0.49 55.05 20.43
N THR A 153 0.19 54.36 21.35
CA THR A 153 0.46 54.89 22.71
C THR A 153 1.62 54.12 23.37
N ARG A 154 2.29 54.83 24.27
CA ARG A 154 3.66 54.65 24.77
C ARG A 154 3.66 54.18 26.23
N ALA A 155 4.76 53.54 26.63
CA ALA A 155 5.32 53.42 27.99
C ALA A 155 4.74 52.28 28.88
N LYS A 156 5.49 51.61 29.75
CA LYS A 156 6.75 51.93 30.47
C LYS A 156 7.63 50.68 30.66
N GLN A 157 8.89 50.95 31.02
CA GLN A 157 10.01 50.03 31.11
C GLN A 157 10.63 50.13 32.52
N VAL A 158 11.28 49.03 32.96
CA VAL A 158 12.33 48.90 34.03
C VAL A 158 11.78 48.71 35.46
N PRO A 159 12.41 47.96 36.41
CA PRO A 159 13.78 47.38 36.45
C PRO A 159 13.95 45.87 36.74
N VAL A 160 15.17 45.43 36.41
CA VAL A 160 15.85 44.15 36.70
C VAL A 160 16.51 44.19 38.09
N LEU A 161 16.54 43.06 38.81
CA LEU A 161 17.58 42.72 39.79
C LEU A 161 18.00 41.23 39.64
N PRO A 162 19.25 40.84 39.99
CA PRO A 162 19.90 39.63 39.45
C PRO A 162 20.03 38.44 40.42
N GLY A 163 20.13 37.24 39.84
CA GLY A 163 20.74 36.04 40.42
C GLY A 163 19.78 34.84 40.57
N PRO A 164 20.27 33.58 40.67
CA PRO A 164 21.62 33.07 40.45
C PRO A 164 21.73 32.13 39.23
N THR A 165 22.96 31.95 38.75
CA THR A 165 23.37 30.91 37.81
C THR A 165 22.99 29.51 38.30
N VAL A 166 22.13 28.83 37.54
CA VAL A 166 22.06 27.36 37.52
C VAL A 166 22.29 26.95 36.07
N ALA A 167 23.49 26.43 35.82
CA ALA A 167 23.72 25.57 34.70
C ALA A 167 22.92 24.28 34.94
N GLU A 168 21.99 23.94 34.06
CA GLU A 168 21.82 22.61 33.45
C GLU A 168 20.51 22.53 32.65
N ASP A 169 20.64 21.93 31.47
CA ASP A 169 19.63 21.30 30.64
C ASP A 169 18.38 22.07 30.17
N SER A 170 18.51 22.60 28.95
CA SER A 170 17.40 22.57 27.98
C SER A 170 17.92 22.17 26.59
N LYS A 171 18.33 20.91 26.44
CA LYS A 171 18.38 20.29 25.11
C LYS A 171 16.96 20.18 24.56
N PRO A 172 16.68 20.61 23.31
CA PRO A 172 15.39 20.32 22.68
C PRO A 172 15.23 18.79 22.54
N LYS A 173 14.08 18.28 22.99
CA LYS A 173 13.70 16.87 22.79
C LYS A 173 13.67 16.56 21.28
N GLY A 174 14.34 15.48 20.87
CA GLY A 174 13.89 14.70 19.71
C GLY A 174 14.68 14.77 18.40
N ARG A 175 16.01 14.95 18.41
CA ARG A 175 16.85 14.54 17.27
C ARG A 175 17.69 13.35 17.68
N VAL A 176 17.33 12.14 17.25
CA VAL A 176 18.34 11.10 17.04
C VAL A 176 18.71 11.20 15.57
N PRO A 177 19.83 11.85 15.20
CA PRO A 177 20.25 11.86 13.81
C PRO A 177 20.52 10.41 13.39
N VAL A 178 19.90 9.97 12.28
CA VAL A 178 20.36 8.77 11.59
C VAL A 178 21.79 9.09 11.15
N PRO A 179 22.81 8.35 11.63
CA PRO A 179 24.18 8.61 11.21
C PRO A 179 24.24 8.54 9.68
N MET A 180 24.72 9.63 9.08
CA MET A 180 24.94 9.73 7.65
C MET A 180 26.44 9.85 7.41
N ASN A 181 26.95 9.09 6.46
CA ASN A 181 28.31 9.22 5.96
C ASN A 181 28.29 9.34 4.43
N TRP A 182 29.39 9.74 3.82
CA TRP A 182 29.53 9.74 2.37
C TRP A 182 30.97 9.45 1.94
N PHE A 183 31.13 8.89 0.76
CA PHE A 183 32.43 8.76 0.09
C PHE A 183 32.24 8.98 -1.40
N GLN A 184 33.34 9.10 -2.16
CA GLN A 184 33.27 9.35 -3.59
C GLN A 184 34.38 8.65 -4.36
N LYS A 185 34.10 8.44 -5.64
CA LYS A 185 35.07 8.12 -6.69
C LYS A 185 35.14 9.32 -7.65
N GLN A 186 35.94 9.22 -8.72
CA GLN A 186 35.97 10.27 -9.74
C GLN A 186 34.60 10.44 -10.42
N ASP A 187 33.91 9.34 -10.69
CA ASP A 187 32.67 9.23 -11.46
C ASP A 187 31.40 9.09 -10.61
N SER A 188 31.52 8.84 -9.30
CA SER A 188 30.35 8.63 -8.44
C SER A 188 30.50 9.23 -7.04
N VAL A 189 29.38 9.46 -6.38
CA VAL A 189 29.29 9.80 -4.95
C VAL A 189 28.32 8.84 -4.27
N SER A 190 28.69 8.31 -3.11
CA SER A 190 27.87 7.41 -2.32
C SER A 190 27.52 8.07 -0.99
N VAL A 191 26.23 8.09 -0.64
CA VAL A 191 25.70 8.58 0.64
C VAL A 191 25.11 7.39 1.39
N MET A 192 25.50 7.19 2.65
CA MET A 192 25.06 6.06 3.45
C MET A 192 24.35 6.53 4.71
N TYR A 193 23.22 5.89 5.00
CA TYR A 193 22.42 6.10 6.19
C TYR A 193 22.38 4.84 7.04
N TYR A 194 22.58 4.96 8.35
CA TYR A 194 22.61 3.83 9.28
C TYR A 194 21.40 3.87 10.21
N THR A 195 20.31 3.23 9.79
CA THR A 195 19.03 3.30 10.52
C THR A 195 19.00 2.47 11.80
N LYS A 196 19.82 1.41 11.87
CA LYS A 196 19.75 0.34 12.89
C LYS A 196 18.43 -0.45 12.89
N GLU A 197 17.56 -0.23 11.90
CA GLU A 197 16.33 -0.98 11.69
C GLU A 197 16.55 -2.11 10.68
N THR A 198 15.87 -3.24 10.86
CA THR A 198 15.84 -4.29 9.83
C THR A 198 14.91 -3.89 8.70
N CYS A 199 15.28 -4.23 7.46
CA CYS A 199 14.51 -3.90 6.24
C CYS A 199 14.16 -2.40 6.11
N PRO A 200 15.16 -1.50 6.11
CA PRO A 200 14.90 -0.07 6.10
C PRO A 200 14.17 0.36 4.80
N ALA A 201 13.21 1.27 4.93
CA ALA A 201 12.50 1.85 3.80
C ALA A 201 12.99 3.28 3.55
N VAL A 202 13.16 3.62 2.28
CA VAL A 202 13.66 4.92 1.85
C VAL A 202 12.90 5.42 0.63
N GLU A 203 12.71 6.73 0.56
CA GLU A 203 12.40 7.43 -0.67
C GLU A 203 13.49 8.44 -0.98
N VAL A 204 13.94 8.47 -2.24
CA VAL A 204 14.94 9.39 -2.75
C VAL A 204 14.28 10.24 -3.81
N ARG A 205 14.50 11.55 -3.80
CA ARG A 205 14.09 12.48 -4.84
C ARG A 205 15.28 13.36 -5.21
N LEU A 206 15.48 13.54 -6.51
CA LEU A 206 16.47 14.44 -7.07
C LEU A 206 15.75 15.48 -7.93
N VAL A 207 15.98 16.76 -7.64
CA VAL A 207 15.46 17.90 -8.40
C VAL A 207 16.64 18.71 -8.92
N ASP A 208 16.54 19.21 -10.16
CA ASP A 208 17.57 20.01 -10.83
C ASP A 208 18.99 19.43 -10.76
N ASP A 209 19.09 18.10 -10.76
CA ASP A 209 20.32 17.30 -10.72
C ASP A 209 21.25 17.58 -9.52
N ARG A 210 20.80 18.35 -8.53
CA ARG A 210 21.60 18.76 -7.36
C ARG A 210 20.82 18.78 -6.06
N ASP A 211 19.52 19.07 -6.09
CA ASP A 211 18.68 19.10 -4.91
C ASP A 211 18.27 17.66 -4.57
N LEU A 212 18.90 17.09 -3.55
CA LEU A 212 18.71 15.72 -3.10
C LEU A 212 17.93 15.69 -1.79
N SER A 213 16.74 15.09 -1.85
CA SER A 213 15.91 14.79 -0.68
C SER A 213 15.85 13.27 -0.46
N VAL A 214 16.28 12.82 0.72
CA VAL A 214 16.24 11.42 1.15
C VAL A 214 15.37 11.29 2.40
N TYR A 215 14.26 10.58 2.25
CA TYR A 215 13.29 10.30 3.31
C TYR A 215 13.55 8.90 3.84
N VAL A 216 14.13 8.81 5.03
CA VAL A 216 14.46 7.55 5.70
C VAL A 216 13.38 7.24 6.72
N ARG A 217 12.64 6.14 6.52
CA ARG A 217 11.61 5.72 7.48
C ARG A 217 12.27 5.16 8.74
N LEU A 218 11.82 5.63 9.90
CA LEU A 218 12.27 5.24 11.24
C LEU A 218 11.10 4.64 12.01
N GLY A 219 11.06 3.31 12.06
CA GLY A 219 9.95 2.57 12.64
C GLY A 219 8.62 2.85 11.94
N ASP A 220 7.52 2.78 12.69
CA ASP A 220 6.17 2.79 12.14
C ASP A 220 5.55 4.19 12.06
N THR A 221 6.12 5.17 12.76
CA THR A 221 5.53 6.51 12.93
C THR A 221 6.25 7.60 12.16
N ASP A 222 7.58 7.55 12.15
CA ASP A 222 8.40 8.71 11.79
C ASP A 222 9.22 8.47 10.53
N THR A 223 9.45 9.56 9.78
CA THR A 223 10.36 9.62 8.65
C THR A 223 11.31 10.80 8.84
N LEU A 224 12.60 10.55 8.75
CA LEU A 224 13.64 11.57 8.77
C LEU A 224 13.89 12.08 7.35
N LEU A 225 13.90 13.40 7.17
CA LEU A 225 14.35 14.06 5.95
C LEU A 225 15.83 14.39 6.04
N SER A 226 16.62 13.89 5.09
CA SER A 226 17.96 14.39 4.77
C SER A 226 17.88 15.18 3.46
N HIS A 227 18.12 16.48 3.52
CA HIS A 227 17.94 17.39 2.38
C HIS A 227 19.24 18.15 2.12
N LEU A 228 19.83 17.90 0.97
CA LEU A 228 21.15 18.39 0.58
C LEU A 228 21.10 19.04 -0.80
N SER A 229 21.66 20.25 -0.92
CA SER A 229 22.05 20.80 -2.22
C SER A 229 23.45 20.30 -2.54
N LEU A 230 23.57 19.30 -3.42
CA LEU A 230 24.82 18.69 -3.82
C LEU A 230 25.80 19.70 -4.43
N GLU A 231 27.09 19.44 -4.23
CA GLU A 231 28.18 20.31 -4.71
C GLU A 231 28.13 20.49 -6.23
N GLU A 232 27.82 19.42 -6.97
CA GLU A 232 27.76 19.40 -8.44
C GLU A 232 26.63 18.50 -8.94
N GLU A 233 26.36 18.58 -10.24
CA GLU A 233 25.29 17.80 -10.89
C GLU A 233 25.58 16.29 -10.94
N VAL A 234 24.53 15.51 -10.69
CA VAL A 234 24.52 14.05 -10.82
C VAL A 234 23.48 13.60 -11.85
N SER A 235 23.59 12.37 -12.33
CA SER A 235 22.65 11.75 -13.27
C SER A 235 21.66 10.84 -12.54
N TRP A 236 20.43 10.79 -13.03
CA TRP A 236 19.42 9.80 -12.66
C TRP A 236 19.40 8.65 -13.70
N PRO A 237 19.16 7.38 -13.31
CA PRO A 237 18.81 6.89 -11.98
C PRO A 237 19.99 6.79 -11.02
N CYS A 238 19.67 6.89 -9.73
CA CYS A 238 20.57 6.48 -8.67
C CYS A 238 20.45 4.98 -8.40
N THR A 239 21.49 4.39 -7.83
CA THR A 239 21.43 3.02 -7.31
C THR A 239 21.19 3.08 -5.81
N VAL A 240 20.10 2.46 -5.35
CA VAL A 240 19.81 2.30 -3.92
C VAL A 240 20.04 0.85 -3.53
N SER A 241 20.87 0.62 -2.52
CA SER A 241 21.08 -0.69 -1.92
C SER A 241 20.79 -0.65 -0.42
N THR A 242 20.10 -1.66 0.08
CA THR A 242 19.78 -1.80 1.50
C THR A 242 20.40 -3.07 2.05
N ASN A 243 21.06 -2.94 3.20
CA ASN A 243 21.44 -4.08 4.01
C ASN A 243 20.32 -4.31 5.03
N ASN A 244 19.52 -5.35 4.79
CA ASN A 244 18.35 -5.65 5.62
C ASN A 244 18.72 -6.20 7.01
N ASP A 245 19.95 -6.68 7.22
CA ASP A 245 20.46 -7.14 8.52
C ASP A 245 20.91 -5.96 9.41
N THR A 246 21.64 -5.00 8.84
CA THR A 246 22.26 -3.89 9.60
C THR A 246 21.49 -2.58 9.56
N GLY A 247 20.52 -2.45 8.66
CA GLY A 247 19.78 -1.21 8.44
C GLY A 247 20.58 -0.14 7.69
N LYS A 248 21.68 -0.51 7.02
CA LYS A 248 22.43 0.40 6.15
C LYS A 248 21.67 0.62 4.85
N ILE A 249 21.39 1.87 4.51
CA ILE A 249 20.97 2.30 3.17
C ILE A 249 22.18 2.95 2.50
N GLU A 250 22.48 2.60 1.27
CA GLU A 250 23.52 3.23 0.46
C GLU A 250 22.93 3.70 -0.86
N LEU A 251 22.99 5.01 -1.08
CA LEU A 251 22.61 5.71 -2.29
C LEU A 251 23.86 6.04 -3.09
N GLN A 252 24.01 5.47 -4.28
CA GLN A 252 25.10 5.79 -5.20
C GLN A 252 24.56 6.64 -6.36
N LEU A 253 25.15 7.82 -6.54
CA LEU A 253 24.83 8.79 -7.58
C LEU A 253 26.00 8.88 -8.57
N VAL A 254 25.70 8.89 -9.87
CA VAL A 254 26.70 9.07 -10.92
C VAL A 254 26.91 10.56 -11.16
N LYS A 255 28.15 11.03 -11.10
CA LYS A 255 28.50 12.44 -11.34
C LYS A 255 28.44 12.72 -12.84
N LYS A 256 27.81 13.83 -13.25
CA LYS A 256 27.83 14.24 -14.66
C LYS A 256 29.22 14.63 -15.13
N LEU A 257 29.99 15.28 -14.25
CA LEU A 257 31.38 15.64 -14.48
C LEU A 257 32.29 14.81 -13.57
N PRO A 258 33.13 13.92 -14.13
CA PRO A 258 34.07 13.13 -13.33
C PRO A 258 35.13 14.02 -12.65
N LYS A 259 34.98 14.27 -11.35
CA LYS A 259 35.94 15.00 -10.50
C LYS A 259 35.71 14.72 -9.02
N LEU A 260 36.73 14.94 -8.19
CA LEU A 260 36.60 14.89 -6.73
C LEU A 260 35.93 16.19 -6.23
N TRP A 261 34.94 16.04 -5.37
CA TRP A 261 34.23 17.13 -4.70
C TRP A 261 34.92 17.46 -3.38
N ALA A 262 35.06 18.75 -3.04
CA ALA A 262 35.66 19.16 -1.77
C ALA A 262 34.74 18.83 -0.56
N ARG A 263 33.43 18.75 -0.81
CA ARG A 263 32.37 18.43 0.15
C ARG A 263 31.20 17.75 -0.58
N LEU A 264 30.25 17.18 0.16
CA LEU A 264 29.07 16.55 -0.44
C LEU A 264 28.11 17.60 -1.04
N GLY A 265 27.92 18.70 -0.32
CA GLY A 265 26.93 19.74 -0.62
C GLY A 265 26.66 20.60 0.62
N ALA A 266 25.68 21.48 0.52
CA ALA A 266 25.16 22.26 1.65
C ALA A 266 23.87 21.61 2.18
N GLU A 267 23.72 21.54 3.51
CA GLU A 267 22.47 21.12 4.14
C GLU A 267 21.39 22.19 3.95
N CYS A 268 20.21 21.78 3.51
CA CYS A 268 19.05 22.66 3.42
C CYS A 268 18.45 22.92 4.82
N SER A 269 17.65 23.98 4.97
CA SER A 269 17.15 24.43 6.28
C SER A 269 16.24 23.42 7.00
N ASP A 270 15.58 22.55 6.24
CA ASP A 270 14.70 21.47 6.67
C ASP A 270 15.44 20.13 6.84
N ASN A 271 16.76 20.10 6.64
CA ASN A 271 17.57 18.91 6.89
C ASN A 271 17.45 18.45 8.35
N GLY A 272 17.20 17.16 8.54
CA GLY A 272 16.98 16.53 9.83
C GLY A 272 15.60 16.78 10.44
N MET A 273 14.62 17.26 9.66
CA MET A 273 13.23 17.31 10.10
C MET A 273 12.62 15.91 10.17
N LEU A 274 11.76 15.70 11.17
CA LEU A 274 10.94 14.50 11.30
C LEU A 274 9.54 14.81 10.78
N HIS A 275 9.01 13.89 9.99
CA HIS A 275 7.65 13.93 9.48
C HIS A 275 6.91 12.66 9.91
N SER A 276 5.59 12.76 10.05
CA SER A 276 4.77 11.55 10.17
C SER A 276 4.82 10.78 8.86
N ASN A 277 4.88 9.45 8.94
CA ASN A 277 4.87 8.55 7.80
C ASN A 277 3.70 8.77 6.81
N THR A 278 2.60 9.39 7.24
CA THR A 278 1.44 9.72 6.40
C THR A 278 1.60 10.99 5.59
N ASP A 279 2.48 11.91 6.00
CA ASP A 279 2.47 13.30 5.54
C ASP A 279 3.49 13.58 4.43
N VAL A 280 4.43 12.64 4.20
CA VAL A 280 5.63 12.88 3.38
C VAL A 280 5.39 12.70 1.88
N PHE A 281 4.34 11.97 1.51
CA PHE A 281 4.29 11.35 0.19
C PHE A 281 3.09 11.82 -0.63
N ALA A 282 3.36 12.16 -1.90
CA ALA A 282 2.31 12.37 -2.88
C ALA A 282 1.39 11.15 -2.90
N PRO A 283 0.05 11.34 -2.92
CA PRO A 283 -0.87 10.23 -2.79
C PRO A 283 -0.74 9.26 -3.96
N PHE A 284 -0.35 9.75 -5.14
CA PHE A 284 -0.05 8.98 -6.34
C PHE A 284 1.12 9.61 -7.11
N SER A 285 1.91 8.76 -7.78
CA SER A 285 3.00 9.14 -8.68
C SER A 285 2.81 8.42 -10.02
N GLU A 286 3.23 9.05 -11.11
CA GLU A 286 3.11 8.48 -12.45
C GLU A 286 4.33 7.61 -12.80
N TYR A 287 4.05 6.44 -13.37
CA TYR A 287 5.03 5.47 -13.82
C TYR A 287 4.82 5.19 -15.30
N SER A 288 5.91 5.06 -16.06
CA SER A 288 5.89 4.52 -17.42
C SER A 288 6.10 3.00 -17.38
N VAL A 289 5.39 2.27 -18.23
CA VAL A 289 5.65 0.85 -18.49
C VAL A 289 6.95 0.73 -19.27
N ALA A 290 7.98 0.14 -18.65
CA ALA A 290 9.26 -0.12 -19.28
C ALA A 290 9.25 -1.45 -20.04
N GLY A 291 8.56 -2.47 -19.51
CA GLY A 291 8.52 -3.81 -20.10
C GLY A 291 7.28 -4.59 -19.69
N VAL A 292 6.88 -5.53 -20.54
CA VAL A 292 5.73 -6.41 -20.31
C VAL A 292 6.10 -7.84 -20.68
N THR A 293 6.14 -8.73 -19.70
CA THR A 293 6.49 -10.14 -19.92
C THR A 293 5.30 -11.04 -19.61
N PRO A 294 4.91 -11.97 -20.50
CA PRO A 294 3.89 -12.96 -20.17
C PRO A 294 4.41 -13.92 -19.09
N VAL A 295 3.58 -14.19 -18.08
CA VAL A 295 3.87 -15.14 -16.98
C VAL A 295 3.10 -16.44 -17.17
N THR A 296 1.82 -16.33 -17.54
CA THR A 296 0.97 -17.44 -17.96
C THR A 296 0.06 -16.98 -19.10
N HIS A 297 -0.87 -17.83 -19.54
CA HIS A 297 -1.87 -17.52 -20.56
C HIS A 297 -2.75 -16.28 -20.24
N ASN A 298 -2.86 -15.88 -18.98
CA ASN A 298 -3.69 -14.75 -18.53
C ASN A 298 -3.01 -13.89 -17.45
N THR A 299 -1.70 -14.01 -17.26
CA THR A 299 -0.97 -13.22 -16.26
C THR A 299 0.24 -12.58 -16.90
N LYS A 300 0.46 -11.30 -16.60
CA LYS A 300 1.60 -10.52 -17.10
C LYS A 300 2.42 -9.96 -15.94
N LEU A 301 3.72 -9.81 -16.16
CA LEU A 301 4.64 -9.03 -15.33
C LEU A 301 4.83 -7.67 -16.00
N LEU A 302 4.43 -6.61 -15.32
CA LEU A 302 4.64 -5.24 -15.75
C LEU A 302 5.87 -4.69 -15.03
N VAL A 303 6.86 -4.21 -15.79
CA VAL A 303 8.03 -3.49 -15.28
C VAL A 303 7.72 -2.00 -15.38
N LEU A 304 7.71 -1.29 -14.25
CA LEU A 304 7.26 0.09 -14.14
C LEU A 304 8.40 0.98 -13.64
N ARG A 305 8.65 2.11 -14.29
CA ARG A 305 9.65 3.10 -13.86
C ARG A 305 8.97 4.43 -13.57
N ARG A 306 9.34 5.08 -12.45
CA ARG A 306 8.79 6.38 -12.08
C ARG A 306 9.22 7.42 -13.12
N ARG A 307 8.33 8.36 -13.46
CA ARG A 307 8.60 9.37 -14.50
C ARG A 307 9.35 10.60 -13.98
N ASP A 308 9.34 10.82 -12.67
CA ASP A 308 10.18 11.78 -11.98
C ASP A 308 11.49 11.12 -11.51
N CYS A 309 12.50 11.94 -11.19
CA CYS A 309 13.79 11.48 -10.68
C CYS A 309 13.69 11.05 -9.21
N ALA A 310 12.87 10.03 -8.96
CA ALA A 310 12.60 9.56 -7.62
C ALA A 310 12.45 8.04 -7.52
N TYR A 311 12.91 7.51 -6.40
CA TYR A 311 12.92 6.10 -6.06
C TYR A 311 12.19 5.90 -4.74
N ARG A 312 11.43 4.81 -4.58
CA ARG A 312 10.76 4.49 -3.32
C ARG A 312 10.80 2.98 -3.07
N THR A 313 11.28 2.60 -1.89
CA THR A 313 11.12 1.23 -1.39
C THR A 313 9.67 0.96 -1.02
N VAL A 314 9.10 -0.13 -1.53
CA VAL A 314 7.86 -0.71 -0.99
C VAL A 314 8.27 -1.77 0.03
N PRO A 315 7.95 -1.60 1.33
CA PRO A 315 8.37 -2.56 2.34
C PRO A 315 7.76 -3.94 2.11
N ILE A 316 8.42 -4.99 2.60
CA ILE A 316 7.97 -6.37 2.43
C ILE A 316 6.55 -6.55 2.99
N GLY A 317 5.70 -7.28 2.25
CA GLY A 317 4.30 -7.51 2.62
C GLY A 317 3.38 -6.29 2.45
N HIS A 318 3.89 -5.14 2.01
CA HIS A 318 3.08 -3.97 1.67
C HIS A 318 2.66 -4.03 0.19
N HIS A 319 1.68 -3.20 -0.16
CA HIS A 319 1.13 -3.09 -1.49
C HIS A 319 1.03 -1.63 -1.92
N VAL A 320 0.80 -1.39 -3.21
CA VAL A 320 0.49 -0.08 -3.75
C VAL A 320 -0.88 -0.11 -4.39
N ARG A 321 -1.57 1.03 -4.44
CA ARG A 321 -2.81 1.16 -5.20
C ARG A 321 -2.48 1.63 -6.61
N VAL A 322 -2.93 0.89 -7.60
CA VAL A 322 -3.02 1.37 -8.98
C VAL A 322 -4.30 2.16 -9.11
N ARG A 323 -4.24 3.32 -9.77
CA ARG A 323 -5.41 4.14 -10.12
C ARG A 323 -5.46 4.38 -11.62
N SER A 324 -6.65 4.32 -12.19
CA SER A 324 -6.91 4.73 -13.57
C SER A 324 -8.35 5.23 -13.73
N ASN A 325 -8.58 6.06 -14.74
CA ASN A 325 -9.91 6.49 -15.12
C ASN A 325 -10.45 5.57 -16.23
N ILE A 326 -11.35 4.65 -15.85
CA ILE A 326 -11.94 3.67 -16.77
C ILE A 326 -13.36 4.12 -17.09
N GLN A 327 -13.62 4.48 -18.34
CA GLN A 327 -14.93 4.95 -18.83
C GLN A 327 -15.50 6.12 -17.99
N GLY A 328 -14.65 7.06 -17.57
CA GLY A 328 -15.06 8.23 -16.79
C GLY A 328 -15.24 7.99 -15.28
N MET A 329 -14.92 6.79 -14.78
CA MET A 329 -14.85 6.49 -13.35
C MET A 329 -13.41 6.24 -12.89
N ALA A 330 -13.00 6.91 -11.82
CA ALA A 330 -11.75 6.60 -11.13
C ALA A 330 -11.85 5.23 -10.43
N VAL A 331 -11.17 4.23 -10.99
CA VAL A 331 -11.05 2.89 -10.41
C VAL A 331 -9.68 2.78 -9.76
N SER A 332 -9.65 2.25 -8.53
CA SER A 332 -8.40 2.00 -7.82
C SER A 332 -8.41 0.63 -7.15
N ARG A 333 -7.30 -0.11 -7.25
CA ARG A 333 -7.11 -1.44 -6.65
C ARG A 333 -5.69 -1.62 -6.14
N SER A 334 -5.55 -2.40 -5.08
CA SER A 334 -4.26 -2.75 -4.49
C SER A 334 -3.58 -3.88 -5.26
N TYR A 335 -2.27 -3.75 -5.46
CA TYR A 335 -1.37 -4.75 -6.04
C TYR A 335 -0.10 -4.81 -5.20
N THR A 336 0.39 -6.01 -4.91
CA THR A 336 1.66 -6.19 -4.20
C THR A 336 2.80 -6.23 -5.23
N PRO A 337 3.77 -5.31 -5.15
CA PRO A 337 4.98 -5.40 -5.95
C PRO A 337 5.71 -6.71 -5.73
N VAL A 338 6.32 -7.22 -6.79
CA VAL A 338 7.10 -8.46 -6.79
C VAL A 338 8.55 -8.15 -7.12
N VAL A 339 9.46 -9.07 -6.75
CA VAL A 339 10.83 -9.07 -7.29
C VAL A 339 10.79 -9.25 -8.82
N PRO A 340 11.82 -8.82 -9.59
CA PRO A 340 11.82 -9.02 -11.04
C PRO A 340 11.82 -10.50 -11.44
N ALA A 341 12.47 -11.35 -10.65
CA ALA A 341 12.48 -12.80 -10.77
C ALA A 341 12.97 -13.42 -9.45
N LEU A 342 12.70 -14.71 -9.23
CA LEU A 342 13.32 -15.48 -8.14
C LEU A 342 14.71 -16.02 -8.54
N CYS A 343 14.90 -16.28 -9.83
CA CYS A 343 16.13 -16.80 -10.39
C CYS A 343 16.74 -15.75 -11.34
N PRO A 344 18.05 -15.42 -11.25
CA PRO A 344 18.67 -14.36 -12.06
C PRO A 344 18.49 -14.50 -13.59
N SER A 345 18.39 -15.73 -14.09
CA SER A 345 18.18 -16.03 -15.52
C SER A 345 16.83 -15.58 -16.08
N PHE A 346 15.86 -15.23 -15.22
CA PHE A 346 14.51 -14.82 -15.62
C PHE A 346 14.26 -13.32 -15.42
N VAL A 347 15.27 -12.55 -15.04
CA VAL A 347 15.13 -11.09 -14.89
C VAL A 347 14.79 -10.49 -16.25
N PRO A 348 13.69 -9.70 -16.38
CA PRO A 348 13.35 -9.04 -17.63
C PRO A 348 14.47 -8.09 -18.08
N PRO A 349 14.81 -8.06 -19.39
CA PRO A 349 15.89 -7.20 -19.89
C PRO A 349 15.58 -5.70 -19.74
N GLU A 350 14.30 -5.32 -19.68
CA GLU A 350 13.89 -3.93 -19.45
C GLU A 350 13.95 -3.52 -17.96
N TRP A 351 14.21 -4.46 -17.06
CA TRP A 351 14.29 -4.17 -15.63
C TRP A 351 15.56 -3.37 -15.30
N GLN A 352 15.38 -2.37 -14.44
CA GLN A 352 16.44 -1.53 -13.90
C GLN A 352 16.28 -1.46 -12.37
N PRO A 353 17.34 -1.13 -11.60
CA PRO A 353 17.27 -1.08 -10.14
C PRO A 353 16.24 -0.10 -9.57
N ASP A 354 15.84 0.92 -10.34
CA ASP A 354 14.80 1.90 -9.98
C ASP A 354 13.38 1.46 -10.39
N ALA A 355 13.23 0.28 -11.00
CA ALA A 355 11.96 -0.24 -11.50
C ALA A 355 11.20 -1.05 -10.44
N LEU A 356 9.87 -0.93 -10.48
CA LEU A 356 8.92 -1.69 -9.69
C LEU A 356 8.20 -2.70 -10.58
N CYS A 357 8.07 -3.95 -10.14
CA CYS A 357 7.35 -4.98 -10.91
C CYS A 357 5.96 -5.27 -10.31
N LEU A 358 4.93 -5.31 -11.15
CA LEU A 358 3.58 -5.77 -10.78
C LEU A 358 3.22 -7.03 -11.57
N MET A 359 2.82 -8.09 -10.87
CA MET A 359 2.28 -9.29 -11.50
C MET A 359 0.75 -9.23 -11.51
N VAL A 360 0.15 -9.17 -12.69
CA VAL A 360 -1.28 -8.90 -12.88
C VAL A 360 -1.92 -10.03 -13.67
N LYS A 361 -2.88 -10.73 -13.03
CA LYS A 361 -3.76 -11.68 -13.68
C LYS A 361 -4.96 -10.95 -14.29
N GLU A 362 -5.21 -11.20 -15.56
CA GLU A 362 -6.36 -10.69 -16.29
C GLU A 362 -7.64 -11.37 -15.84
N TYR A 363 -8.66 -10.55 -15.58
CA TYR A 363 -10.03 -11.01 -15.40
C TYR A 363 -10.86 -10.28 -16.45
N PRO A 364 -11.38 -10.95 -17.49
CA PRO A 364 -12.02 -10.26 -18.63
C PRO A 364 -13.20 -9.36 -18.23
N THR A 365 -13.90 -9.70 -17.15
CA THR A 365 -15.01 -8.91 -16.59
C THR A 365 -14.58 -7.94 -15.48
N GLY A 366 -13.28 -7.86 -15.21
CA GLY A 366 -12.68 -6.97 -14.21
C GLY A 366 -12.67 -5.52 -14.68
N ALA A 367 -12.80 -4.58 -13.74
CA ALA A 367 -12.82 -3.15 -14.09
C ALA A 367 -11.43 -2.59 -14.44
N LEU A 368 -10.35 -3.15 -13.86
CA LEU A 368 -8.99 -2.61 -13.98
C LEU A 368 -8.00 -3.56 -14.66
N THR A 369 -8.16 -4.87 -14.46
CA THR A 369 -7.19 -5.85 -14.95
C THR A 369 -7.14 -5.99 -16.47
N PRO A 370 -8.25 -5.89 -17.24
CA PRO A 370 -8.15 -5.85 -18.71
C PRO A 370 -7.35 -4.65 -19.20
N TRP A 371 -7.56 -3.47 -18.59
CA TRP A 371 -6.80 -2.27 -18.92
C TRP A 371 -5.31 -2.46 -18.59
N LEU A 372 -4.97 -2.90 -17.38
CA LEU A 372 -3.57 -3.18 -17.01
C LEU A 372 -2.89 -4.20 -17.94
N CYS A 373 -3.61 -5.25 -18.33
CA CYS A 373 -3.10 -6.27 -19.23
C CYS A 373 -3.05 -5.81 -20.69
N SER A 374 -3.70 -4.71 -21.05
CA SER A 374 -3.61 -4.10 -22.39
C SER A 374 -2.44 -3.14 -22.57
N LEU A 375 -1.78 -2.75 -21.46
CA LEU A 375 -0.67 -1.80 -21.48
C LEU A 375 0.54 -2.33 -22.26
N SER A 376 1.22 -1.41 -22.93
CA SER A 376 2.44 -1.60 -23.72
C SER A 376 3.57 -0.71 -23.20
N PRO A 377 4.83 -1.02 -23.51
CA PRO A 377 5.94 -0.14 -23.18
C PRO A 377 5.70 1.31 -23.67
N GLY A 378 5.93 2.28 -22.79
CA GLY A 378 5.65 3.70 -23.03
C GLY A 378 4.31 4.19 -22.46
N ASP A 379 3.35 3.31 -22.20
CA ASP A 379 2.10 3.68 -21.52
C ASP A 379 2.34 4.11 -20.07
N THR A 380 1.39 4.83 -19.47
CA THR A 380 1.51 5.31 -18.09
C THR A 380 0.47 4.74 -17.14
N VAL A 381 0.87 4.61 -15.87
CA VAL A 381 0.02 4.18 -14.75
C VAL A 381 0.30 5.04 -13.53
N GLU A 382 -0.73 5.29 -12.71
CA GLU A 382 -0.56 5.98 -11.43
C GLU A 382 -0.50 4.97 -10.28
N LEU A 383 0.54 5.04 -9.45
CA LEU A 383 0.70 4.21 -8.25
C LEU A 383 0.73 5.06 -6.98
N SER A 384 0.10 4.59 -5.91
CA SER A 384 0.18 5.22 -4.60
C SER A 384 1.52 4.97 -3.88
N GLY A 385 1.67 5.60 -2.72
CA GLY A 385 2.62 5.13 -1.71
C GLY A 385 2.31 3.72 -1.17
N PRO A 386 3.29 3.09 -0.52
CA PRO A 386 3.13 1.77 0.07
C PRO A 386 2.14 1.79 1.22
N GLU A 387 1.27 0.79 1.26
CA GLU A 387 0.24 0.57 2.26
C GLU A 387 0.35 -0.86 2.80
N GLY A 388 0.21 -1.04 4.10
CA GLY A 388 0.35 -2.34 4.75
C GLY A 388 0.74 -2.22 6.21
N SER A 389 0.65 -3.33 6.92
CA SER A 389 1.00 -3.46 8.34
C SER A 389 1.89 -4.66 8.62
N PHE A 390 2.36 -5.36 7.58
CA PHE A 390 3.23 -6.51 7.76
C PHE A 390 4.60 -6.07 8.27
N SER A 391 5.12 -6.76 9.27
CA SER A 391 6.46 -6.51 9.81
C SER A 391 7.27 -7.78 9.78
N THR A 392 8.46 -7.72 9.18
CA THR A 392 9.44 -8.82 9.19
C THR A 392 9.94 -9.14 10.60
N LYS A 393 9.75 -8.24 11.57
CA LYS A 393 10.06 -8.49 13.00
C LYS A 393 9.29 -9.70 13.55
N LEU A 394 8.11 -10.00 12.99
CA LEU A 394 7.32 -11.19 13.34
C LEU A 394 8.04 -12.51 13.04
N LEU A 395 9.06 -12.48 12.17
CA LEU A 395 9.80 -13.65 11.73
C LEU A 395 11.15 -13.81 12.42
N ALA A 396 11.53 -12.91 13.32
CA ALA A 396 12.86 -12.87 13.93
C ALA A 396 13.18 -14.14 14.76
N GLU A 397 12.18 -14.74 15.39
CA GLU A 397 12.32 -15.92 16.26
C GLU A 397 11.81 -17.21 15.59
N MET A 398 11.41 -17.13 14.33
CA MET A 398 10.79 -18.26 13.63
C MET A 398 11.84 -19.17 13.01
N THR A 399 11.59 -20.48 13.05
CA THR A 399 12.41 -21.50 12.38
C THR A 399 11.72 -22.07 11.15
N ARG A 400 10.39 -21.94 11.05
CA ARG A 400 9.61 -22.33 9.87
C ARG A 400 8.61 -21.26 9.46
N LEU A 401 8.55 -21.00 8.17
CA LEU A 401 7.62 -20.09 7.53
C LEU A 401 6.80 -20.86 6.49
N TYR A 402 5.50 -21.01 6.75
CA TYR A 402 4.57 -21.58 5.79
C TYR A 402 3.89 -20.46 5.00
N LEU A 403 3.93 -20.59 3.68
CA LEU A 403 3.31 -19.65 2.75
C LEU A 403 2.17 -20.37 2.05
N VAL A 404 0.93 -20.05 2.43
CA VAL A 404 -0.27 -20.66 1.85
C VAL A 404 -0.87 -19.67 0.85
N ALA A 405 -0.72 -19.96 -0.44
CA ALA A 405 -1.08 -19.05 -1.51
C ALA A 405 -2.06 -19.69 -2.50
N ALA A 406 -2.98 -18.90 -3.05
CA ALA A 406 -3.83 -19.31 -4.16
C ALA A 406 -3.84 -18.28 -5.29
N GLY A 407 -3.51 -18.72 -6.52
CA GLY A 407 -3.42 -17.84 -7.70
C GLY A 407 -2.48 -16.65 -7.48
N THR A 408 -2.96 -15.41 -7.70
CA THR A 408 -2.15 -14.20 -7.45
C THR A 408 -1.89 -13.91 -5.97
N GLY A 409 -2.43 -14.72 -5.04
CA GLY A 409 -1.98 -14.72 -3.64
C GLY A 409 -0.49 -15.03 -3.47
N LEU A 410 0.18 -15.53 -4.52
CA LEU A 410 1.62 -15.70 -4.58
C LEU A 410 2.40 -14.37 -4.48
N THR A 411 1.87 -13.26 -4.99
CA THR A 411 2.64 -12.01 -5.14
C THR A 411 3.30 -11.49 -3.85
N PRO A 412 2.62 -11.38 -2.70
CA PRO A 412 3.29 -11.02 -1.45
C PRO A 412 4.34 -12.04 -0.99
N MET A 413 4.15 -13.32 -1.32
CA MET A 413 5.05 -14.40 -0.92
C MET A 413 6.40 -14.30 -1.63
N LEU A 414 6.43 -13.84 -2.89
CA LEU A 414 7.66 -13.74 -3.68
C LEU A 414 8.70 -12.81 -3.05
N THR A 415 8.28 -11.62 -2.61
CA THR A 415 9.18 -10.68 -1.93
C THR A 415 9.67 -11.23 -0.59
N LEU A 416 8.82 -11.99 0.11
CA LEU A 416 9.15 -12.58 1.40
C LEU A 416 10.13 -13.75 1.25
N ILE A 417 9.95 -14.60 0.23
CA ILE A 417 10.87 -15.69 -0.13
C ILE A 417 12.25 -15.11 -0.48
N ALA A 418 12.30 -14.16 -1.41
CA ALA A 418 13.56 -13.55 -1.85
C ALA A 418 14.32 -12.90 -0.67
N TRP A 419 13.60 -12.20 0.21
CA TRP A 419 14.16 -11.62 1.41
C TRP A 419 14.68 -12.68 2.40
N ALA A 420 13.85 -13.64 2.79
CA ALA A 420 14.20 -14.65 3.81
C ALA A 420 15.36 -15.55 3.35
N LEU A 421 15.49 -15.77 2.05
CA LEU A 421 16.61 -16.52 1.49
C LEU A 421 17.90 -15.67 1.41
N GLY A 422 17.80 -14.36 1.20
CA GLY A 422 18.96 -13.46 1.06
C GLY A 422 19.54 -12.90 2.37
N VAL A 423 18.74 -12.80 3.43
CA VAL A 423 19.13 -12.14 4.69
C VAL A 423 19.83 -13.10 5.65
N LYS A 424 20.96 -12.68 6.24
CA LYS A 424 21.78 -13.55 7.11
C LYS A 424 21.05 -13.95 8.39
N GLY A 425 20.24 -13.05 8.95
CA GLY A 425 19.41 -13.31 10.12
C GLY A 425 18.39 -14.44 9.93
N CYS A 426 18.05 -14.79 8.69
CA CYS A 426 17.06 -15.83 8.37
C CYS A 426 17.69 -17.18 7.94
N ARG A 427 18.99 -17.40 8.19
CA ARG A 427 19.68 -18.63 7.78
C ARG A 427 19.10 -19.91 8.37
N SER A 428 18.49 -19.84 9.55
CA SER A 428 17.79 -20.98 10.18
C SER A 428 16.33 -21.13 9.75
N LEU A 429 15.76 -20.13 9.06
CA LEU A 429 14.36 -20.12 8.66
C LEU A 429 14.17 -21.01 7.41
N LYS A 430 13.39 -22.08 7.57
CA LYS A 430 12.90 -22.92 6.46
C LYS A 430 11.57 -22.40 5.95
N ILE A 431 11.37 -22.42 4.64
CA ILE A 431 10.23 -21.85 3.95
C ILE A 431 9.51 -22.96 3.19
N SER A 432 8.21 -23.14 3.43
CA SER A 432 7.38 -24.10 2.72
C SER A 432 6.23 -23.37 2.05
N LEU A 433 6.26 -23.28 0.72
CA LEU A 433 5.19 -22.70 -0.09
C LEU A 433 4.19 -23.78 -0.48
N ILE A 434 2.95 -23.66 -0.03
CA ILE A 434 1.82 -24.47 -0.46
C ILE A 434 1.01 -23.63 -1.45
N PHE A 435 1.09 -23.99 -2.73
CA PHE A 435 0.58 -23.14 -3.80
C PHE A 435 -0.58 -23.80 -4.56
N PHE A 436 -1.76 -23.22 -4.38
CA PHE A 436 -3.00 -23.68 -4.98
C PHE A 436 -3.27 -22.97 -6.31
N ASN A 437 -3.48 -23.74 -7.37
CA ASN A 437 -3.91 -23.27 -8.67
C ASN A 437 -5.05 -24.15 -9.20
N ARG A 438 -5.67 -23.70 -10.29
CA ARG A 438 -6.75 -24.46 -10.92
C ARG A 438 -6.16 -25.66 -11.67
N ASP A 439 -5.26 -25.38 -12.60
CA ASP A 439 -4.61 -26.35 -13.48
C ASP A 439 -3.13 -25.96 -13.70
N GLU A 440 -2.43 -26.74 -14.52
CA GLU A 440 -1.00 -26.65 -14.77
C GLU A 440 -0.59 -25.32 -15.43
N LYS A 441 -1.45 -24.78 -16.32
CA LYS A 441 -1.22 -23.51 -17.04
C LYS A 441 -1.48 -22.27 -16.18
N ASP A 442 -2.10 -22.43 -15.01
CA ASP A 442 -2.32 -21.38 -14.03
C ASP A 442 -1.17 -21.24 -13.01
N ARG A 443 -0.15 -22.11 -13.05
CA ARG A 443 0.99 -22.11 -12.10
C ARG A 443 1.96 -20.96 -12.40
N LEU A 444 1.79 -19.85 -11.69
CA LEU A 444 2.65 -18.67 -11.79
C LEU A 444 4.09 -19.02 -11.43
N TRP A 445 5.04 -18.75 -12.33
CA TRP A 445 6.48 -18.97 -12.12
C TRP A 445 6.85 -20.40 -11.65
N ALA A 446 6.12 -21.42 -12.12
CA ALA A 446 6.40 -22.82 -11.75
C ALA A 446 7.88 -23.20 -11.93
N GLU A 447 8.45 -22.91 -13.10
CA GLU A 447 9.85 -23.21 -13.42
C GLU A 447 10.83 -22.55 -12.43
N GLN A 448 10.60 -21.29 -12.05
CA GLN A 448 11.47 -20.58 -11.11
C GLN A 448 11.34 -21.13 -9.68
N LEU A 449 10.12 -21.47 -9.26
CA LEU A 449 9.85 -22.05 -7.94
C LEU A 449 10.45 -23.45 -7.81
N GLU A 450 10.26 -24.29 -8.83
CA GLU A 450 10.81 -25.66 -8.89
C GLU A 450 12.34 -25.64 -8.94
N LYS A 451 12.93 -24.73 -9.71
CA LYS A 451 14.39 -24.52 -9.71
C LYS A 451 14.90 -24.07 -8.33
N LEU A 452 14.20 -23.14 -7.69
CA LEU A 452 14.58 -22.66 -6.35
C LEU A 452 14.50 -23.78 -5.29
N ASP A 453 13.50 -24.66 -5.37
CA ASP A 453 13.35 -25.83 -4.50
C ASP A 453 14.52 -26.82 -4.67
N GLN A 454 14.92 -27.06 -5.93
CA GLN A 454 16.07 -27.93 -6.24
C GLN A 454 17.41 -27.34 -5.77
N GLU A 455 17.58 -26.01 -5.84
CA GLU A 455 18.85 -25.34 -5.56
C GLU A 455 18.99 -24.87 -4.11
N ASN A 456 17.93 -24.87 -3.30
CA ASN A 456 17.95 -24.29 -1.96
C ASN A 456 17.25 -25.17 -0.92
N GLU A 457 18.03 -25.85 -0.09
CA GLU A 457 17.55 -26.75 0.98
C GLU A 457 16.64 -26.08 2.03
N ARG A 458 16.57 -24.75 2.07
CA ARG A 458 15.66 -24.01 2.97
C ARG A 458 14.31 -23.72 2.35
N PHE A 459 14.11 -23.96 1.06
CA PHE A 459 12.86 -23.67 0.37
C PHE A 459 12.25 -24.95 -0.18
N THR A 460 10.93 -25.11 -0.02
CA THR A 460 10.18 -26.21 -0.64
C THR A 460 8.89 -25.67 -1.21
N VAL A 461 8.50 -26.11 -2.41
CA VAL A 461 7.20 -25.78 -3.01
C VAL A 461 6.34 -27.04 -3.18
N THR A 462 5.11 -26.98 -2.71
CA THR A 462 4.08 -28.00 -2.95
C THR A 462 2.96 -27.40 -3.77
N HIS A 463 2.82 -27.86 -5.00
CA HIS A 463 1.72 -27.47 -5.88
C HIS A 463 0.47 -28.31 -5.61
N VAL A 464 -0.69 -27.64 -5.51
CA VAL A 464 -2.00 -28.27 -5.37
C VAL A 464 -2.90 -27.78 -6.50
N LEU A 465 -3.46 -28.72 -7.29
CA LEU A 465 -4.31 -28.39 -8.44
C LEU A 465 -5.74 -28.90 -8.24
N SER A 466 -6.74 -28.02 -8.37
CA SER A 466 -8.15 -28.40 -8.21
C SER A 466 -8.73 -29.13 -9.41
N GLU A 467 -8.23 -28.84 -10.62
CA GLU A 467 -8.66 -29.38 -11.91
C GLU A 467 -7.45 -29.89 -12.70
N ALA A 468 -6.55 -30.62 -12.04
CA ALA A 468 -5.33 -31.15 -12.64
C ALA A 468 -5.63 -32.20 -13.73
N SER A 469 -4.78 -32.26 -14.76
CA SER A 469 -4.81 -33.32 -15.78
C SER A 469 -4.56 -34.71 -15.18
N GLU A 470 -4.80 -35.78 -15.94
CA GLU A 470 -4.51 -37.15 -15.49
C GLU A 470 -3.02 -37.38 -15.20
N ASP A 471 -2.13 -36.70 -15.93
CA ASP A 471 -0.68 -36.81 -15.80
C ASP A 471 -0.12 -36.12 -14.54
N TRP A 472 -0.94 -35.33 -13.83
CA TRP A 472 -0.51 -34.63 -12.63
C TRP A 472 -0.23 -35.59 -11.47
N VAL A 473 1.05 -35.72 -11.11
CA VAL A 473 1.50 -36.55 -9.98
C VAL A 473 1.50 -35.84 -8.63
N GLY A 474 1.25 -34.51 -8.62
CA GLY A 474 1.24 -33.71 -7.41
C GLY A 474 -0.09 -33.79 -6.64
N ARG A 475 -0.23 -32.91 -5.64
CA ARG A 475 -1.44 -32.86 -4.81
C ARG A 475 -2.64 -32.31 -5.60
N ARG A 476 -3.84 -32.80 -5.27
CA ARG A 476 -5.09 -32.46 -5.95
C ARG A 476 -6.13 -31.93 -4.97
N GLY A 477 -7.05 -31.13 -5.49
CA GLY A 477 -8.24 -30.69 -4.77
C GLY A 477 -8.25 -29.21 -4.41
N HIS A 478 -9.28 -28.83 -3.65
CA HIS A 478 -9.40 -27.50 -3.06
C HIS A 478 -8.79 -27.49 -1.66
N ILE A 479 -8.67 -26.29 -1.07
CA ILE A 479 -8.26 -26.18 0.32
C ILE A 479 -9.30 -26.86 1.23
N ASP A 480 -8.83 -27.80 2.03
CA ASP A 480 -9.63 -28.48 3.04
C ASP A 480 -8.77 -28.76 4.29
N ARG A 481 -9.45 -29.17 5.37
CA ARG A 481 -8.82 -29.42 6.67
C ARG A 481 -7.79 -30.54 6.61
N PHE A 482 -8.09 -31.62 5.90
CA PHE A 482 -7.24 -32.81 5.87
C PHE A 482 -5.93 -32.50 5.13
N LEU A 483 -6.04 -31.86 3.97
CA LEU A 483 -4.88 -31.44 3.18
C LEU A 483 -4.00 -30.46 3.95
N LEU A 484 -4.58 -29.48 4.65
CA LEU A 484 -3.78 -28.56 5.46
C LEU A 484 -3.11 -29.26 6.64
N GLN A 485 -3.78 -30.19 7.32
CA GLN A 485 -3.17 -30.96 8.41
C GLN A 485 -1.99 -31.81 7.93
N GLU A 486 -2.08 -32.38 6.73
CA GLU A 486 -0.98 -33.13 6.11
C GLU A 486 0.21 -32.22 5.75
N LEU A 487 -0.06 -31.03 5.22
CA LEU A 487 0.96 -30.11 4.71
C LEU A 487 1.54 -29.15 5.78
N LEU A 488 0.83 -28.97 6.89
CA LEU A 488 1.18 -28.13 8.03
C LEU A 488 1.18 -28.96 9.33
N PRO A 489 2.00 -30.01 9.44
CA PRO A 489 2.00 -30.85 10.63
C PRO A 489 2.44 -30.03 11.84
N ASP A 490 1.79 -30.26 12.99
CA ASP A 490 2.22 -29.77 14.30
C ASP A 490 2.22 -28.24 14.51
N ILE A 491 1.47 -27.50 13.67
CA ILE A 491 1.42 -26.03 13.73
C ILE A 491 0.90 -25.48 15.06
N SER A 492 0.07 -26.25 15.76
CA SER A 492 -0.49 -25.86 17.06
C SER A 492 0.47 -26.08 18.23
N SER A 493 1.57 -26.80 18.04
CA SER A 493 2.48 -27.23 19.12
C SER A 493 3.83 -26.51 19.13
N ASP A 494 4.24 -25.91 18.02
CA ASP A 494 5.55 -25.26 17.88
C ASP A 494 5.41 -23.75 17.70
N PRO A 495 5.78 -22.93 18.71
CA PRO A 495 5.65 -21.47 18.65
C PRO A 495 6.66 -20.81 17.70
N THR A 496 7.61 -21.57 17.14
CA THR A 496 8.61 -21.06 16.18
C THR A 496 8.16 -21.17 14.72
N GLN A 497 6.86 -21.39 14.50
CA GLN A 497 6.25 -21.49 13.18
C GLN A 497 5.37 -20.28 12.88
N PHE A 498 5.41 -19.82 11.64
CA PHE A 498 4.60 -18.71 11.18
C PHE A 498 3.89 -19.04 9.87
N VAL A 499 2.63 -18.62 9.74
CA VAL A 499 1.85 -18.81 8.51
C VAL A 499 1.49 -17.46 7.89
N CYS A 500 1.86 -17.30 6.63
CA CYS A 500 1.35 -16.25 5.76
C CYS A 500 0.30 -16.85 4.82
N LEU A 501 -0.88 -16.25 4.78
CA LEU A 501 -1.99 -16.71 3.96
C LEU A 501 -2.45 -15.60 3.02
N CYS A 502 -2.53 -15.89 1.71
CA CYS A 502 -3.06 -14.94 0.73
C CYS A 502 -3.77 -15.64 -0.43
N GLY A 503 -4.87 -15.06 -0.88
CA GLY A 503 -5.64 -15.58 -2.00
C GLY A 503 -7.04 -14.97 -2.09
N PRO A 504 -7.91 -15.51 -2.96
CA PRO A 504 -9.36 -15.32 -2.91
C PRO A 504 -9.93 -15.35 -1.50
N THR A 505 -10.90 -14.47 -1.21
CA THR A 505 -11.53 -14.36 0.12
C THR A 505 -12.05 -15.70 0.64
N ALA A 506 -12.74 -16.48 -0.20
CA ALA A 506 -13.26 -17.79 0.21
C ALA A 506 -12.15 -18.79 0.57
N PHE A 507 -11.03 -18.78 -0.13
CA PHE A 507 -9.87 -19.61 0.21
C PHE A 507 -9.27 -19.17 1.54
N THR A 508 -9.06 -17.88 1.74
CA THR A 508 -8.42 -17.38 2.97
C THR A 508 -9.32 -17.59 4.20
N GLU A 509 -10.64 -17.46 4.05
CA GLU A 509 -11.59 -17.73 5.13
C GLU A 509 -11.63 -19.21 5.50
N LEU A 510 -11.62 -20.11 4.51
CA LEU A 510 -11.57 -21.55 4.75
C LEU A 510 -10.24 -21.97 5.37
N ALA A 511 -9.12 -21.52 4.81
CA ALA A 511 -7.79 -21.81 5.32
C ALA A 511 -7.60 -21.38 6.78
N ARG A 512 -8.16 -20.22 7.15
CA ARG A 512 -8.12 -19.71 8.53
C ARG A 512 -9.02 -20.52 9.48
N LYS A 513 -10.14 -21.04 8.97
CA LYS A 513 -11.09 -21.81 9.76
C LYS A 513 -10.52 -23.18 10.14
N TYR A 514 -9.75 -23.77 9.24
CA TYR A 514 -9.05 -25.04 9.45
C TYR A 514 -7.83 -24.84 10.35
#